data_AF-A0A1Z4RY22-F1
#
_entry.id   AF-A0A1Z4RY22-F1
#
_cell.length_a   1.000
_cell.length_b   1.000
_cell.length_c   1.000
_cell.angle_alpha   90.00
_cell.angle_beta   90.00
_cell.angle_gamma   90.00
#
_symmetry.space_group_name_H-M   'P 1'
#
loop_
_entity.id
_entity.type
_entity.pdbx_description
1 polymer ?
#
loop_
_entity_poly.entity_id
_entity_poly.type
_entity_poly.pdbx_seq_one_letter_code
_entity_poly.pdbx_strand_id
1 'polypeptide(L)' 'MKKISKKQQQINKLEQELAKSTLQKRKDDTRRKILIGAMIIGKTKNDPEFNKRVLAELDRFLEREADRKLFNLD' A
#
# COMPACT_ATOMS: atom_id res chain seq x y z
N MET A 1 -1.82 38.42 23.52
CA MET A 1 -2.16 37.19 22.77
C MET A 1 -2.43 37.57 21.31
N LYS A 2 -1.71 37.03 20.32
CA LYS A 2 -1.97 37.31 18.89
C LYS A 2 -3.34 36.73 18.51
N LYS A 3 -4.33 37.60 18.22
CA LYS A 3 -5.63 37.18 17.69
C LYS A 3 -5.41 36.62 16.28
N ILE A 4 -5.56 35.30 16.13
CA ILE A 4 -5.52 34.63 14.83
C ILE A 4 -6.75 35.08 14.04
N SER A 5 -6.56 35.54 12.80
CA SER A 5 -7.67 36.01 11.95
C SER A 5 -8.60 34.85 11.60
N LYS A 6 -9.90 35.12 11.38
CA LYS A 6 -10.88 34.10 10.97
C LYS A 6 -10.43 33.31 9.72
N LYS A 7 -9.77 34.00 8.78
CA LYS A 7 -9.19 33.39 7.58
C LYS A 7 -8.09 32.38 7.92
N GLN A 8 -7.20 32.71 8.86
CA GLN A 8 -6.15 31.79 9.30
C GLN A 8 -6.71 30.58 10.05
N GLN A 9 -7.76 30.77 10.86
CA GLN A 9 -8.44 29.65 11.52
C GLN A 9 -9.07 28.68 10.50
N GLN A 10 -9.63 29.21 9.41
CA GLN A 10 -10.26 28.40 8.37
C GLN A 10 -9.23 27.63 7.55
N ILE A 11 -8.10 28.26 7.20
CA ILE A 11 -6.97 27.58 6.54
C ILE A 11 -6.46 26.43 7.41
N ASN A 12 -6.21 26.68 8.70
CA ASN A 12 -5.70 25.64 9.60
C ASN A 12 -6.67 24.44 9.71
N LYS A 13 -7.99 24.66 9.69
CA LYS A 13 -8.98 23.58 9.70
C LYS A 13 -8.95 22.75 8.42
N LEU A 14 -8.88 23.41 7.26
CA LEU A 14 -8.79 22.75 5.96
C LEU A 14 -7.51 21.90 5.84
N GLU A 15 -6.38 22.43 6.30
CA GLU A 15 -5.11 21.70 6.34
C GLU A 15 -5.19 20.45 7.24
N GLN A 16 -5.83 20.56 8.40
CA GLN A 16 -6.05 19.41 9.29
C GLN A 16 -6.96 18.34 8.67
N GLU A 17 -8.03 18.74 7.99
CA GLU A 17 -8.93 17.83 7.29
C GLU A 17 -8.22 17.13 6.12
N LEU A 18 -7.42 17.88 5.35
CA LEU A 18 -6.63 17.32 4.25
C LEU A 18 -5.58 16.33 4.76
N ALA A 19 -4.91 16.65 5.87
CA ALA A 19 -3.95 15.75 6.50
C ALA A 19 -4.62 14.46 6.98
N LYS A 20 -5.77 14.56 7.64
CA LYS A 20 -6.56 13.38 8.06
C LYS A 20 -7.01 12.54 6.87
N SER A 21 -7.51 13.17 5.80
CA SER A 21 -7.93 12.47 4.58
C SER A 21 -6.75 11.75 3.93
N THR A 22 -5.59 12.39 3.83
CA THR A 22 -4.37 11.81 3.26
C THR A 22 -3.89 10.61 4.08
N LEU A 23 -3.91 10.73 5.40
CA LEU A 23 -3.56 9.63 6.31
C LEU A 23 -4.54 8.46 6.15
N GLN A 24 -5.84 8.73 6.07
CA GLN A 24 -6.84 7.69 5.87
C GLN A 24 -6.65 6.98 4.53
N LYS A 25 -6.43 7.73 3.44
CA LYS A 25 -6.16 7.17 2.11
C LYS A 25 -4.93 6.25 2.11
N ARG A 26 -3.86 6.62 2.80
CA ARG A 26 -2.65 5.77 2.94
C ARG A 26 -2.96 4.50 3.74
N LYS A 27 -3.73 4.60 4.83
CA LYS A 27 -4.15 3.43 5.62
C LYS A 27 -4.99 2.47 4.78
N ASP A 28 -5.94 3.00 4.02
CA ASP A 28 -6.84 2.21 3.17
C ASP A 28 -6.07 1.54 2.02
N ASP A 29 -5.12 2.26 1.40
CA ASP A 29 -4.26 1.71 0.34
C ASP A 29 -3.36 0.59 0.88
N THR A 30 -2.72 0.79 2.03
CA THR A 30 -1.95 -0.27 2.70
C THR A 30 -2.82 -1.48 3.02
N ARG A 31 -4.02 -1.26 3.58
CA ARG A 31 -4.95 -2.35 3.90
C ARG A 31 -5.38 -3.12 2.65
N ARG A 32 -5.65 -2.42 1.55
CA ARG A 32 -6.01 -3.03 0.25
C ARG A 32 -4.89 -3.94 -0.25
N LYS A 33 -3.65 -3.46 -0.25
CA LYS A 33 -2.47 -4.23 -0.69
C LYS A 33 -2.26 -5.48 0.15
N ILE A 34 -2.40 -5.37 1.48
CA ILE A 34 -2.29 -6.52 2.40
C ILE A 34 -3.38 -7.56 2.11
N LEU A 35 -4.64 -7.13 1.95
CA LEU A 35 -5.75 -8.06 1.70
C LEU A 35 -5.60 -8.81 0.37
N ILE A 36 -5.20 -8.11 -0.70
CA ILE A 36 -4.91 -8.73 -2.00
C ILE A 36 -3.77 -9.74 -1.87
N GLY A 37 -2.67 -9.36 -1.21
CA GLY A 37 -1.53 -10.25 -0.97
C GLY A 37 -1.92 -11.50 -0.19
N ALA A 38 -2.66 -11.35 0.92
CA ALA A 38 -3.12 -12.46 1.73
C ALA A 38 -4.04 -13.42 0.94
N MET A 39 -4.92 -12.89 0.10
CA MET A 39 -5.78 -13.70 -0.77
C MET A 39 -4.95 -14.50 -1.79
N ILE A 40 -3.98 -13.88 -2.46
CA ILE A 40 -3.12 -14.56 -3.44
C ILE A 40 -2.33 -15.68 -2.76
N ILE A 41 -1.66 -15.39 -1.63
CA ILE A 41 -0.91 -16.38 -0.84
C ILE A 41 -1.82 -17.53 -0.39
N GLY A 42 -3.07 -17.24 -0.01
CA GLY A 42 -4.05 -18.27 0.33
C GLY A 42 -4.38 -19.19 -0.85
N LYS A 43 -4.54 -18.63 -2.06
CA LYS A 43 -4.83 -19.39 -3.27
C LYS A 43 -3.66 -20.27 -3.71
N THR A 44 -2.42 -19.76 -3.65
CA THR A 44 -1.24 -20.51 -4.08
C THR A 44 -1.00 -21.78 -3.26
N LYS A 45 -1.47 -21.84 -2.01
CA LYS A 45 -1.38 -23.04 -1.16
C LYS A 45 -2.18 -24.22 -1.70
N ASN A 46 -3.29 -23.97 -2.38
CA ASN A 46 -4.20 -25.02 -2.84
C ASN A 46 -4.10 -25.29 -4.35
N ASP A 47 -3.40 -24.42 -5.10
CA ASP A 47 -3.22 -24.53 -6.55
C ASP A 47 -1.74 -24.29 -6.92
N PRO A 48 -0.96 -25.37 -7.09
CA PRO A 48 0.45 -25.30 -7.48
C PRO A 48 0.69 -24.66 -8.85
N GLU A 49 -0.23 -24.84 -9.80
CA GLU A 49 -0.09 -24.26 -11.14
C GLU A 49 -0.34 -22.76 -11.11
N PHE A 50 -1.29 -22.30 -10.30
CA PHE A 50 -1.45 -20.88 -10.02
C PHE A 50 -0.22 -20.29 -9.32
N ASN A 51 0.39 -21.00 -8.36
CA ASN A 51 1.62 -20.56 -7.72
C ASN A 51 2.76 -20.34 -8.73
N LYS A 52 2.95 -21.28 -9.67
CA LYS A 52 3.97 -21.13 -10.74
C LYS A 52 3.72 -19.89 -11.59
N ARG A 53 2.46 -19.62 -11.97
CA ARG A 53 2.09 -18.42 -12.74
C ARG A 53 2.40 -17.14 -11.96
N VAL A 54 2.05 -17.09 -10.67
CA VAL A 54 2.34 -15.94 -9.81
C VAL A 54 3.85 -15.70 -9.69
N LEU A 55 4.66 -16.75 -9.47
CA LEU A 55 6.11 -16.62 -9.40
C LEU A 55 6.71 -16.12 -10.72
N ALA A 56 6.22 -16.63 -11.86
CA ALA A 56 6.67 -16.17 -13.18
C ALA A 56 6.29 -14.70 -13.47
N GLU A 57 5.14 -14.23 -12.97
CA GLU A 57 4.77 -12.81 -13.06
C GLU A 57 5.63 -11.94 -12.12
N LEU A 58 5.88 -12.39 -10.89
CA LEU A 58 6.77 -11.70 -9.94
C LEU A 58 8.19 -11.59 -10.50
N ASP A 59 8.68 -12.62 -11.17
CA ASP A 59 9.99 -12.63 -11.81
C ASP A 59 10.14 -11.56 -12.90
N ARG A 60 9.06 -11.26 -13.64
CA ARG A 60 9.06 -10.18 -14.64
C ARG A 60 8.84 -8.79 -14.05
N PHE A 61 8.13 -8.72 -12.92
CA PHE A 61 7.74 -7.45 -12.30
C PHE A 61 8.80 -6.90 -11.33
N LEU A 62 9.49 -7.77 -10.60
CA LEU A 62 10.47 -7.37 -9.59
C LEU A 62 11.82 -7.09 -10.23
N GLU A 63 12.23 -5.82 -10.17
CA GLU A 63 13.52 -5.35 -10.69
C GLU A 63 14.64 -5.40 -9.63
N ARG A 64 14.29 -5.18 -8.36
CA ARG A 64 15.29 -5.09 -7.28
C ARG A 64 15.66 -6.48 -6.77
N GLU A 65 16.96 -6.78 -6.79
CA GLU A 65 17.51 -8.05 -6.32
C GLU A 65 17.07 -8.40 -4.89
N ALA A 66 17.02 -7.42 -3.98
CA ALA A 66 16.58 -7.63 -2.61
C ALA A 66 15.11 -8.09 -2.51
N ASP A 67 14.24 -7.60 -3.40
CA ASP A 67 12.83 -7.98 -3.43
C ASP A 67 12.66 -9.35 -4.11
N ARG A 68 13.44 -9.64 -5.16
CA ARG A 68 13.47 -10.93 -5.87
C ARG A 68 13.91 -12.09 -4.95
N LYS A 69 14.90 -11.84 -4.10
CA LYS A 69 15.39 -12.79 -3.08
C LYS A 69 14.32 -13.27 -2.11
N LEU A 70 13.31 -12.44 -1.82
CA LEU A 70 12.18 -12.84 -0.96
C LEU A 70 11.35 -14.00 -1.57
N PHE A 71 11.49 -14.24 -2.86
CA PHE A 71 10.77 -15.27 -3.61
C PHE A 71 11.70 -16.31 -4.24
N ASN A 72 12.99 -16.30 -3.91
CA ASN A 72 14.02 -17.18 -4.50
C ASN A 72 14.11 -17.06 -6.04
N LEU A 73 14.02 -15.84 -6.57
CA LEU A 73 14.07 -15.53 -8.01
C LEU A 73 15.45 -15.01 -8.44
N ASP A 74 16.51 -15.57 -7.87
CA ASP A 74 17.90 -15.14 -8.08
C ASP A 74 18.38 -15.42 -9.52
#